data_AF-A0A3M1FDC2-F1
#
_entry.id   AF-A0A3M1FDC2-F1
#
_cell.length_a   1.000
_cell.length_b   1.000
_cell.length_c   1.000
_cell.angle_alpha   90.00
_cell.angle_beta   90.00
_cell.angle_gamma   90.00
#
_symmetry.space_group_name_H-M   'P 1'
#
loop_
_entity.id
_entity.type
_entity.pdbx_description
1 polymer ?
#
loop_
_entity_poly.entity_id
_entity_poly.type
_entity_poly.pdbx_seq_one_letter_code
_entity_poly.pdbx_strand_id
1 'polypeptide(L)'
;MKTLISLVALFLFLGAGAVFAADLPDKDAKYLEGAGIPLYKGAVYTNGGLGDAYVGARFACNAPVTKVQAFYREKFPNWALISDQYGTWILYEGEQSEQMGAYMGKKSISVREEKQLPGWFNLSSDMTTEILIVVPPN
;
A
#
# COMPACT_ATOMS: atom_id res chain seq x y z
N MET A 1 42.65 6.30 29.73
CA MET A 1 41.27 6.68 30.10
C MET A 1 41.19 8.19 30.28
N LYS A 2 40.64 8.88 29.29
CA LYS A 2 39.88 10.13 29.41
C LYS A 2 39.10 10.27 28.09
N THR A 3 37.79 10.24 28.27
CA THR A 3 36.72 10.09 27.31
C THR A 3 36.41 11.40 26.58
N LEU A 4 35.69 11.26 25.46
CA LEU A 4 34.86 12.25 24.79
C LEU A 4 35.59 13.40 24.06
N ILE A 5 35.36 13.49 22.75
CA ILE A 5 34.77 14.65 22.05
C ILE A 5 34.86 14.37 20.54
N SER A 6 33.69 14.22 19.90
CA SER A 6 33.32 14.82 18.60
C SER A 6 32.19 14.03 17.97
N LEU A 7 30.99 14.35 18.46
CA LEU A 7 29.72 14.14 17.81
C LEU A 7 29.71 15.05 16.56
N VAL A 8 29.94 14.51 15.36
CA VAL A 8 29.76 15.26 14.11
C VAL A 8 28.87 14.45 13.17
N ALA A 9 27.60 14.86 13.20
CA ALA A 9 26.67 14.95 12.08
C ALA A 9 27.10 14.35 10.75
N LEU A 10 26.46 13.25 10.34
CA LEU A 10 26.00 13.07 8.97
C LEU A 10 25.09 11.84 8.91
N PHE A 11 23.78 12.05 8.85
CA PHE A 11 22.86 11.33 7.95
C PHE A 11 21.52 12.06 8.01
N LEU A 12 21.49 13.17 7.28
CA LEU A 12 20.28 13.76 6.74
C LEU A 12 19.58 12.70 5.88
N PHE A 13 18.71 11.89 6.49
CA PHE A 13 17.63 11.19 5.79
C PHE A 13 16.33 11.99 5.91
N LEU A 14 16.42 13.30 5.65
CA LEU A 14 15.28 14.14 5.30
C LEU A 14 15.19 14.13 3.78
N GLY A 15 14.54 13.11 3.23
CA GLY A 15 14.59 12.85 1.79
C GLY A 15 13.59 11.83 1.29
N ALA A 16 12.36 11.87 1.80
CA ALA A 16 11.22 11.34 1.07
C ALA A 16 10.09 12.34 1.25
N GLY A 17 10.13 13.38 0.43
CA GLY A 17 8.95 14.17 0.15
C GLY A 17 7.87 13.20 -0.29
N ALA A 18 6.93 12.95 0.62
CA ALA A 18 5.68 12.33 0.32
C ALA A 18 4.86 13.34 -0.49
N VAL A 19 5.24 13.52 -1.76
CA VAL A 19 4.31 13.95 -2.80
C VAL A 19 3.41 12.74 -3.05
N PHE A 20 2.59 12.40 -2.06
CA PHE A 20 1.70 11.26 -2.09
C PHE A 20 0.30 11.78 -1.92
N ALA A 21 -0.53 11.48 -2.92
CA ALA A 21 -1.97 11.62 -2.88
C ALA A 21 -2.53 13.04 -2.80
N ALA A 22 -2.29 13.86 -3.83
CA ALA A 22 -3.01 15.13 -3.98
C ALA A 22 -4.55 14.98 -3.92
N ASP A 23 -5.08 13.76 -4.09
CA ASP A 23 -6.51 13.46 -4.14
C ASP A 23 -7.02 12.51 -3.04
N LEU A 24 -6.16 11.91 -2.19
CA LEU A 24 -6.67 11.08 -1.08
C LEU A 24 -7.18 12.01 0.02
N PRO A 25 -8.42 11.84 0.50
CA PRO A 25 -8.94 12.68 1.58
C PRO A 25 -8.05 12.62 2.84
N ASP A 26 -7.82 13.76 3.49
CA ASP A 26 -6.97 13.88 4.71
C ASP A 26 -7.34 12.87 5.80
N LYS A 27 -8.63 12.58 5.95
CA LYS A 27 -9.16 11.52 6.83
C LYS A 27 -8.48 10.18 6.53
N ASP A 28 -8.51 9.77 5.27
CA ASP A 28 -8.01 8.46 4.84
C ASP A 28 -6.48 8.42 4.86
N ALA A 29 -5.82 9.53 4.55
CA ALA A 29 -4.37 9.66 4.69
C ALA A 29 -3.92 9.38 6.15
N LYS A 30 -4.65 9.88 7.15
CA LYS A 30 -4.39 9.60 8.57
C LYS A 30 -4.59 8.13 8.94
N TYR A 31 -5.61 7.46 8.37
CA TYR A 31 -5.78 6.01 8.59
C TYR A 31 -4.62 5.21 8.00
N LEU A 32 -4.17 5.57 6.81
CA LEU A 32 -3.04 4.91 6.14
C LEU A 32 -1.73 5.09 6.93
N GLU A 33 -1.47 6.32 7.37
CA GLU A 33 -0.32 6.67 8.21
C GLU A 33 -0.37 5.94 9.56
N GLY A 34 -1.51 5.99 10.25
CA GLY A 34 -1.71 5.30 11.53
C GLY A 34 -1.62 3.78 11.44
N ALA A 35 -1.97 3.20 10.29
CA ALA A 35 -1.80 1.77 10.01
C ALA A 35 -0.35 1.38 9.69
N GLY A 36 0.55 2.36 9.47
CA GLY A 36 1.94 2.12 9.08
C GLY A 36 2.08 1.54 7.67
N ILE A 37 1.10 1.76 6.78
CA ILE A 37 1.12 1.23 5.41
C ILE A 37 1.70 2.28 4.46
N PRO A 38 2.92 2.11 3.92
CA PRO A 38 3.48 3.07 2.97
C PRO A 38 2.81 2.93 1.60
N LEU A 39 2.51 4.06 0.95
CA LEU A 39 2.03 4.05 -0.43
C LEU A 39 3.19 3.80 -1.41
N TYR A 40 2.97 2.98 -2.44
CA TYR A 40 3.97 2.76 -3.49
C TYR A 40 4.31 4.05 -4.25
N LYS A 41 5.60 4.29 -4.53
CA LYS A 41 6.06 5.49 -5.25
C LYS A 41 5.39 5.62 -6.63
N GLY A 42 4.72 6.75 -6.85
CA GLY A 42 4.02 7.02 -8.12
C GLY A 42 2.63 6.40 -8.20
N ALA A 43 2.11 5.83 -7.11
CA ALA A 43 0.71 5.47 -7.02
C ALA A 43 -0.16 6.72 -6.84
N VAL A 44 -1.23 6.80 -7.62
CA VAL A 44 -2.23 7.87 -7.55
C VAL A 44 -3.53 7.32 -7.01
N TYR A 45 -4.21 8.08 -6.17
CA TYR A 45 -5.53 7.71 -5.66
C TYR A 45 -6.56 7.73 -6.80
N THR A 46 -7.49 6.77 -6.80
CA THR A 46 -8.57 6.73 -7.80
C THR A 46 -9.95 6.83 -7.15
N ASN A 47 -10.29 5.92 -6.24
CA ASN A 47 -11.56 5.93 -5.51
C ASN A 47 -11.50 5.11 -4.20
N GLY A 48 -12.60 5.15 -3.44
CA GLY A 48 -12.77 4.38 -2.21
C GLY A 48 -12.59 5.23 -0.96
N GLY A 49 -12.17 4.60 0.13
CA GLY A 49 -11.99 5.26 1.42
C GLY A 49 -11.51 4.28 2.49
N LEU A 50 -11.05 4.81 3.62
CA LEU A 50 -10.51 4.03 4.74
C LEU A 50 -11.28 4.32 6.04
N GLY A 51 -11.20 3.40 6.99
CA GLY A 51 -11.60 3.66 8.38
C GLY A 51 -13.11 3.78 8.67
N ASP A 52 -13.99 3.30 7.78
CA ASP A 52 -15.45 3.17 7.98
C ASP A 52 -15.98 1.95 7.17
N ALA A 53 -17.27 1.92 6.78
CA ALA A 53 -17.92 0.88 5.95
C ALA A 53 -17.40 0.76 4.51
N TYR A 54 -16.21 1.31 4.21
CA TYR A 54 -15.62 1.28 2.88
C TYR A 54 -14.92 -0.04 2.59
N VAL A 55 -14.91 -0.42 1.32
CA VAL A 55 -14.29 -1.66 0.81
C VAL A 55 -12.75 -1.51 0.69
N GLY A 56 -12.20 -0.33 0.99
CA GLY A 56 -10.78 0.03 0.85
C GLY A 56 -10.57 1.24 -0.07
N ALA A 57 -9.34 1.78 -0.06
CA ALA A 57 -8.90 2.82 -0.98
C ALA A 57 -8.12 2.21 -2.14
N ARG A 58 -8.45 2.62 -3.37
CA ARG A 58 -7.85 2.16 -4.61
C ARG A 58 -6.86 3.19 -5.14
N PHE A 59 -5.76 2.67 -5.66
CA PHE A 59 -4.70 3.44 -6.27
C PHE A 59 -4.26 2.79 -7.58
N ALA A 60 -3.72 3.60 -8.49
CA ALA A 60 -3.18 3.18 -9.77
C ALA A 60 -1.71 3.57 -9.89
N CYS A 61 -0.89 2.76 -10.55
CA CYS A 61 0.47 3.13 -10.93
C CYS A 61 0.89 2.46 -12.25
N ASN A 62 1.95 2.97 -12.87
CA ASN A 62 2.51 2.41 -14.11
C ASN A 62 3.69 1.45 -13.87
N ALA A 63 4.02 1.16 -12.61
CA ALA A 63 5.06 0.18 -12.31
C ALA A 63 4.54 -1.24 -12.57
N PRO A 64 5.40 -2.19 -12.97
CA PRO A 64 5.00 -3.58 -13.14
C PRO A 64 4.43 -4.18 -11.85
N VAL A 65 3.35 -4.96 -11.97
CA VAL A 65 2.67 -5.63 -10.84
C VAL A 65 3.65 -6.35 -9.92
N THR A 66 4.57 -7.13 -10.47
CA THR A 66 5.56 -7.90 -9.70
C THR A 66 6.49 -7.01 -8.87
N LYS A 67 6.80 -5.80 -9.33
CA LYS A 67 7.62 -4.84 -8.61
C LYS A 67 6.87 -4.24 -7.42
N VAL A 68 5.58 -3.98 -7.60
CA VAL A 68 4.71 -3.45 -6.52
C VAL A 68 4.43 -4.53 -5.47
N GLN A 69 4.17 -5.76 -5.90
CA GLN A 69 4.04 -6.93 -5.02
C GLN A 69 5.29 -7.15 -4.18
N ALA A 70 6.48 -7.13 -4.82
CA ALA A 70 7.75 -7.29 -4.12
C ALA A 70 7.98 -6.19 -3.07
N PHE A 71 7.66 -4.94 -3.39
CA PHE A 71 7.75 -3.82 -2.45
C PHE A 71 6.92 -4.08 -1.18
N TYR A 72 5.64 -4.44 -1.33
CA TYR A 72 4.79 -4.68 -0.17
C TYR A 72 5.20 -5.94 0.60
N ARG A 73 5.67 -6.98 -0.10
CA ARG A 73 6.19 -8.19 0.55
C ARG A 73 7.42 -7.90 1.42
N GLU A 74 8.31 -7.02 0.95
CA GLU A 74 9.48 -6.56 1.71
C GLU A 74 9.07 -5.77 2.96
N LYS A 75 8.04 -4.91 2.86
CA LYS A 75 7.56 -4.12 3.99
C LYS A 75 6.82 -4.94 5.04
N PHE A 76 6.14 -6.01 4.63
CA PHE A 76 5.34 -6.85 5.52
C PHE A 76 5.71 -8.34 5.38
N PRO A 77 6.94 -8.73 5.79
CA PRO A 77 7.42 -10.11 5.63
C PRO A 77 6.62 -11.12 6.46
N ASN A 78 6.02 -10.66 7.57
CA ASN A 78 5.25 -11.49 8.50
C ASN A 78 3.75 -11.55 8.18
N TRP A 79 3.27 -10.76 7.20
CA TRP A 79 1.87 -10.83 6.78
C TRP A 79 1.64 -12.09 5.95
N ALA A 80 0.46 -12.68 6.10
CA ALA A 80 0.05 -13.83 5.31
C ALA A 80 -0.21 -13.42 3.86
N LEU A 81 0.11 -14.32 2.93
CA LEU A 81 -0.05 -14.09 1.50
C LEU A 81 -1.02 -15.13 0.94
N ILE A 82 -2.12 -14.66 0.36
CA ILE A 82 -2.89 -15.44 -0.60
C ILE A 82 -2.34 -15.11 -1.99
N SER A 83 -1.67 -16.08 -2.59
CA SER A 83 -1.30 -16.10 -4.00
C SER A 83 -1.89 -17.35 -4.63
N ASP A 84 -2.12 -17.31 -5.95
CA ASP A 84 -2.37 -18.49 -6.79
C ASP A 84 -3.76 -19.16 -6.67
N GLN A 85 -4.49 -18.96 -5.57
CA GLN A 85 -5.95 -19.22 -5.52
C GLN A 85 -6.69 -18.03 -6.17
N TYR A 86 -7.29 -18.25 -7.34
CA TYR A 86 -8.11 -17.27 -8.08
C TYR A 86 -7.38 -16.10 -8.76
N GLY A 87 -6.07 -16.24 -9.04
CA GLY A 87 -5.30 -15.18 -9.71
C GLY A 87 -5.21 -13.89 -8.90
N THR A 88 -5.41 -13.98 -7.58
CA THR A 88 -5.39 -12.83 -6.68
C THR A 88 -4.10 -12.84 -5.87
N TRP A 89 -3.53 -11.66 -5.66
CA TRP A 89 -2.42 -11.45 -4.74
C TRP A 89 -2.94 -10.55 -3.62
N ILE A 90 -3.09 -11.09 -2.41
CA ILE A 90 -3.53 -10.36 -1.22
C ILE A 90 -2.56 -10.63 -0.08
N LEU A 91 -1.91 -9.58 0.39
CA LEU A 91 -1.08 -9.58 1.59
C LEU A 91 -1.88 -9.00 2.76
N TYR A 92 -1.98 -9.69 3.89
CA TYR A 92 -2.83 -9.26 5.00
C TYR A 92 -2.26 -9.55 6.39
N GLU A 93 -2.67 -8.74 7.37
CA GLU A 93 -2.24 -8.82 8.76
C GLU A 93 -2.93 -10.00 9.48
N GLY A 94 -2.42 -11.22 9.31
CA GLY A 94 -2.98 -12.41 9.95
C GLY A 94 -2.18 -13.68 9.70
N GLU A 95 -2.72 -14.81 10.16
CA GLU A 95 -2.16 -16.14 9.92
C GLU A 95 -2.50 -16.65 8.52
N GLN A 96 -1.62 -17.50 7.97
CA GLN A 96 -1.80 -18.12 6.66
C GLN A 96 -3.07 -18.97 6.61
N SER A 97 -3.89 -18.75 5.58
CA SER A 97 -5.13 -19.48 5.36
C SER A 97 -5.51 -19.44 3.88
N GLU A 98 -6.15 -20.51 3.42
CA GLU A 98 -6.74 -20.63 2.09
C GLU A 98 -8.20 -20.14 2.04
N GLN A 99 -8.77 -19.74 3.18
CA GLN A 99 -10.16 -19.32 3.25
C GLN A 99 -10.29 -17.81 3.03
N MET A 100 -11.25 -17.39 2.20
CA MET A 100 -11.50 -15.96 1.95
C MET A 100 -11.79 -15.16 3.23
N GLY A 101 -12.45 -15.78 4.22
CA GLY A 101 -12.74 -15.14 5.50
C GLY A 101 -11.48 -14.75 6.30
N ALA A 102 -10.31 -15.27 5.96
CA ALA A 102 -9.09 -15.02 6.71
C ALA A 102 -8.54 -13.60 6.59
N TYR A 103 -8.86 -12.87 5.52
CA TYR A 103 -8.44 -11.48 5.33
C TYR A 103 -9.60 -10.47 5.44
N MET A 104 -10.85 -10.94 5.51
CA MET A 104 -12.01 -10.08 5.68
C MET A 104 -11.93 -9.33 7.02
N GLY A 105 -12.10 -8.01 6.98
CA GLY A 105 -12.03 -7.16 8.16
C GLY A 105 -10.61 -6.97 8.72
N LYS A 106 -9.58 -7.39 8.00
CA LYS A 106 -8.17 -7.17 8.38
C LYS A 106 -7.53 -6.10 7.51
N LYS A 107 -6.42 -5.54 7.99
CA LYS A 107 -5.54 -4.75 7.12
C LYS A 107 -5.06 -5.65 5.99
N SER A 108 -5.25 -5.19 4.77
CA SER A 108 -4.87 -5.97 3.59
C SER A 108 -4.48 -5.07 2.42
N ILE A 109 -3.64 -5.62 1.57
CA ILE A 109 -3.12 -4.98 0.37
C ILE A 109 -3.28 -5.99 -0.77
N SER A 110 -4.05 -5.62 -1.79
CA SER A 110 -4.15 -6.37 -3.03
C SER A 110 -3.45 -5.63 -4.16
N VAL A 111 -2.70 -6.37 -4.99
CA VAL A 111 -1.99 -5.82 -6.14
C VAL A 111 -2.24 -6.69 -7.36
N ARG A 112 -2.74 -6.09 -8.43
CA ARG A 112 -3.06 -6.81 -9.68
C ARG A 112 -2.90 -5.95 -10.91
N GLU A 113 -2.79 -6.60 -12.06
CA GLU A 113 -2.91 -5.93 -13.35
C GLU A 113 -4.40 -5.73 -13.66
N GLU A 114 -4.78 -4.52 -14.03
CA GLU A 114 -6.11 -4.14 -14.47
C GLU A 114 -6.00 -3.23 -15.70
N LYS A 115 -6.14 -3.82 -16.88
CA LYS A 115 -5.98 -3.11 -18.16
C LYS A 115 -7.06 -2.07 -18.42
N GLN A 116 -8.20 -2.18 -17.74
CA GLN A 116 -9.29 -1.22 -17.87
C GLN A 116 -9.15 -0.03 -16.90
N LEU A 117 -8.24 -0.12 -15.92
CA LEU A 117 -8.04 0.89 -14.87
C LEU A 117 -7.85 2.30 -15.43
N PRO A 118 -7.01 2.53 -16.47
CA PRO A 118 -6.87 3.85 -17.05
C PRO A 118 -8.17 4.42 -17.60
N GLY A 119 -8.96 3.59 -18.29
CA GLY A 119 -10.21 4.00 -18.91
C GLY A 119 -11.29 4.33 -17.88
N TRP A 120 -11.35 3.58 -16.76
CA TRP A 120 -12.31 3.83 -15.70
C TRP A 120 -12.10 5.14 -14.95
N PHE A 121 -10.84 5.59 -14.83
CA PHE A 121 -10.47 6.73 -14.01
C PHE A 121 -9.79 7.87 -14.79
N ASN A 122 -9.87 7.84 -16.12
CA ASN A 122 -9.25 8.83 -17.00
C ASN A 122 -7.75 9.06 -16.72
N LEU A 123 -7.01 7.97 -16.51
CA LEU A 123 -5.58 7.98 -16.24
C LEU A 123 -4.77 7.79 -17.53
N SER A 124 -3.46 7.96 -17.44
CA SER A 124 -2.54 7.55 -18.51
C SER A 124 -2.69 6.06 -18.81
N SER A 125 -2.61 5.70 -20.10
CA SER A 125 -2.86 4.34 -20.59
C SER A 125 -1.90 3.28 -20.04
N ASP A 126 -0.76 3.69 -19.49
CA ASP A 126 0.24 2.83 -18.85
C ASP A 126 -0.04 2.57 -17.36
N MET A 127 -1.03 3.23 -16.74
CA MET A 127 -1.38 3.05 -15.32
C MET A 127 -2.28 1.82 -15.10
N THR A 128 -1.76 0.63 -15.42
CA THR A 128 -2.51 -0.62 -15.38
C THR A 128 -2.30 -1.43 -14.10
N THR A 129 -1.43 -1.01 -13.18
CA THR A 129 -1.26 -1.70 -11.90
C THR A 129 -2.18 -1.09 -10.85
N GLU A 130 -3.13 -1.90 -10.39
CA GLU A 130 -4.03 -1.55 -9.30
C GLU A 130 -3.44 -1.95 -7.95
N ILE A 131 -3.59 -1.07 -6.97
CA ILE A 131 -3.32 -1.31 -5.56
C ILE A 131 -4.60 -1.03 -4.80
N LEU A 132 -5.15 -2.02 -4.11
CA LEU A 132 -6.26 -1.84 -3.18
C LEU A 132 -5.74 -2.00 -1.75
N ILE A 133 -5.93 -0.99 -0.91
CA ILE A 133 -5.54 -1.02 0.50
C ILE A 133 -6.80 -0.96 1.35
N VAL A 134 -6.92 -1.89 2.29
CA VAL A 134 -7.98 -1.93 3.29
C VAL A 134 -7.38 -1.65 4.64
N VAL A 135 -7.94 -0.65 5.34
CA VAL A 135 -7.65 -0.37 6.75
C VAL A 135 -9.01 -0.29 7.46
N PRO A 136 -9.38 -1.31 8.25
CA PRO A 136 -10.63 -1.31 9.01
C PRO A 136 -10.58 -0.24 10.12
N PRO A 137 -11.75 0.23 10.62
CA PRO A 137 -11.80 1.02 11.84
C PRO A 137 -11.26 0.19 13.03
N ASN A 138 -10.57 0.86 13.95
CA ASN A 138 -10.10 0.27 15.21
C ASN A 138 -11.26 0.01 16.19
#